data_AF-A0A9E1E791-F1
#
_entry.id   AF-A0A9E1E791-F1
#
_cell.length_a   1.000
_cell.length_b   1.000
_cell.length_c   1.000
_cell.angle_alpha   90.00
_cell.angle_beta   90.00
_cell.angle_gamma   90.00
#
_symmetry.space_group_name_H-M   'P 1'
#
loop_
_entity.id
_entity.type
_entity.pdbx_description
1 polymer ?
#
loop_
_entity_poly.entity_id
_entity_poly.type
_entity_poly.pdbx_seq_one_letter_code
_entity_poly.pdbx_strand_id
1 'polypeptide(L)'
;MKGLISNPPFNLKWDVPPFAQMQRRFFDYGVPPKSNANYAFILTALEEHERCVFILPNSIAQSNLKEEQEIRKNLIEKNLIEAVIQLPDNMFESTDIGVCILILDKNKTTATTEIVDAREKYDIVSREQKGQYGGKAHTNRTYKKSRKVLQDDVIEEIILCIQERRKTSFSMPITIEMFRDKKYTLSAAAYMDCQMEEVKHRAYGDIVKDINRIMNEKNACKLTINETLAKTLGFDLELYKSKGSNNKSLNELLIKLGTDELVKADYFSSTKNRNEMKFENKSKDNVSSILIMIMNMWKQHIFYLNNEENRYLAELRDALLGDLMSGKIDLTEGLTNL
;
A
#
# COMPACT_ATOMS: atom_id res chain seq x y z
N MET A 1 -17.33 -44.24 -7.85
CA MET A 1 -16.66 -43.26 -6.99
C MET A 1 -17.65 -42.15 -6.66
N LYS A 2 -17.90 -41.86 -5.38
CA LYS A 2 -18.73 -40.70 -4.99
C LYS A 2 -17.81 -39.49 -4.85
N GLY A 3 -17.85 -38.60 -5.84
CA GLY A 3 -17.08 -37.35 -5.84
C GLY A 3 -17.91 -36.15 -5.35
N LEU A 4 -17.25 -35.16 -4.76
CA LEU A 4 -17.83 -33.85 -4.43
C LEU A 4 -16.98 -32.73 -5.05
N ILE A 5 -17.64 -31.71 -5.62
CA ILE A 5 -17.03 -30.43 -5.95
C ILE A 5 -17.78 -29.35 -5.17
N SER A 6 -17.07 -28.49 -4.44
CA SER A 6 -17.69 -27.46 -3.61
C SER A 6 -16.90 -26.16 -3.55
N ASN A 7 -17.63 -25.04 -3.54
CA ASN A 7 -17.11 -23.70 -3.27
C ASN A 7 -17.85 -23.15 -2.04
N PRO A 8 -17.49 -23.60 -0.82
CA PRO A 8 -18.17 -23.20 0.39
C PRO A 8 -17.92 -21.72 0.73
N PRO A 9 -18.78 -21.07 1.54
CA PRO A 9 -18.53 -19.72 2.02
C PRO A 9 -17.22 -19.65 2.82
N PHE A 10 -16.37 -18.69 2.50
CA PHE A 10 -15.02 -18.59 3.08
C PHE A 10 -15.05 -18.02 4.50
N ASN A 11 -14.25 -18.62 5.38
CA ASN A 11 -13.98 -18.12 6.74
C ASN A 11 -15.24 -17.86 7.56
N LEU A 12 -16.31 -18.62 7.32
CA LEU A 12 -17.55 -18.52 8.05
C LEU A 12 -17.32 -18.91 9.52
N LYS A 13 -17.88 -18.15 10.46
CA LYS A 13 -18.00 -18.62 11.85
C LYS A 13 -19.02 -19.75 11.90
N TRP A 14 -18.79 -20.74 12.74
CA TRP A 14 -19.71 -21.87 12.88
C TRP A 14 -19.86 -22.26 14.34
N ASP A 15 -20.94 -22.96 14.66
CA ASP A 15 -21.14 -23.51 15.98
C ASP A 15 -20.59 -24.93 16.04
N VAL A 16 -19.54 -25.09 16.86
CA VAL A 16 -18.91 -26.38 17.11
C VAL A 16 -19.92 -27.25 17.85
N PRO A 17 -20.35 -28.40 17.29
CA PRO A 17 -21.35 -29.24 17.92
C PRO A 17 -20.82 -29.85 19.23
N PRO A 18 -21.71 -30.16 20.21
CA PRO A 18 -21.32 -30.89 21.41
C PRO A 18 -20.61 -32.20 21.04
N PHE A 19 -19.57 -32.55 21.81
CA PHE A 19 -18.74 -33.74 21.59
C PHE A 19 -18.13 -33.82 20.18
N ALA A 20 -17.85 -32.68 19.52
CA ALA A 20 -17.25 -32.65 18.18
C ALA A 20 -16.03 -33.57 18.05
N GLN A 21 -15.14 -33.61 19.05
CA GLN A 21 -13.97 -34.49 19.06
C GLN A 21 -14.28 -36.00 18.96
N MET A 22 -15.51 -36.43 19.29
CA MET A 22 -15.97 -37.82 19.17
C MET A 22 -16.70 -38.10 17.86
N GLN A 23 -17.02 -37.07 17.07
CA GLN A 23 -17.65 -37.25 15.77
C GLN A 23 -16.64 -37.82 14.78
N ARG A 24 -17.05 -38.80 13.98
CA ARG A 24 -16.18 -39.53 13.06
C ARG A 24 -15.45 -38.61 12.06
N ARG A 25 -16.08 -37.54 11.57
CA ARG A 25 -15.42 -36.50 10.76
C ARG A 25 -14.26 -35.76 11.44
N PHE A 26 -14.22 -35.68 12.76
CA PHE A 26 -13.21 -34.89 13.49
C PHE A 26 -12.25 -35.73 14.33
N PHE A 27 -12.67 -36.91 14.79
CA PHE A 27 -11.92 -37.75 15.74
C PHE A 27 -10.47 -38.00 15.32
N ASP A 28 -10.26 -38.26 14.03
CA ASP A 28 -8.96 -38.62 13.45
C ASP A 28 -8.11 -37.43 12.97
N TYR A 29 -8.65 -36.21 13.02
CA TYR A 29 -8.06 -35.04 12.37
C TYR A 29 -7.91 -33.84 13.31
N GLY A 30 -8.86 -33.63 14.21
CA GLY A 30 -8.99 -32.42 15.02
C GLY A 30 -10.29 -31.66 14.72
N VAL A 31 -10.64 -30.75 15.63
CA VAL A 31 -11.85 -29.93 15.53
C VAL A 31 -11.46 -28.52 15.05
N PRO A 32 -12.05 -28.02 13.94
CA PRO A 32 -11.76 -26.67 13.46
C PRO A 32 -12.15 -25.58 14.47
N PRO A 33 -11.48 -24.42 14.49
CA PRO A 33 -11.80 -23.35 15.43
C PRO A 33 -13.17 -22.73 15.13
N LYS A 34 -13.86 -22.24 16.16
CA LYS A 34 -15.20 -21.59 16.03
C LYS A 34 -15.20 -20.42 15.04
N SER A 35 -14.06 -19.74 14.92
CA SER A 35 -13.86 -18.59 14.04
C SER A 35 -13.78 -18.94 12.54
N ASN A 36 -13.57 -20.21 12.18
CA ASN A 36 -13.36 -20.62 10.78
C ASN A 36 -13.88 -22.03 10.47
N ALA A 37 -14.90 -22.09 9.60
CA ALA A 37 -15.55 -23.33 9.17
C ALA A 37 -14.87 -24.01 7.97
N ASN A 38 -13.81 -23.47 7.38
CA ASN A 38 -13.22 -24.03 6.15
C ASN A 38 -12.86 -25.52 6.31
N TYR A 39 -12.15 -25.88 7.38
CA TYR A 39 -11.84 -27.29 7.67
C TYR A 39 -13.05 -28.11 8.12
N ALA A 40 -14.11 -27.48 8.64
CA ALA A 40 -15.35 -28.18 8.97
C ALA A 40 -16.06 -28.67 7.70
N PHE A 41 -16.08 -27.84 6.65
CA PHE A 41 -16.59 -28.23 5.33
C PHE A 41 -15.75 -29.36 4.72
N ILE A 42 -14.41 -29.24 4.75
CA ILE A 42 -13.49 -30.26 4.21
C ILE A 42 -13.75 -31.62 4.89
N LEU A 43 -13.72 -31.65 6.22
CA LEU A 43 -13.80 -32.90 6.98
C LEU A 43 -15.19 -33.54 6.92
N THR A 44 -16.26 -32.75 6.86
CA THR A 44 -17.62 -33.27 6.69
C THR A 44 -17.80 -33.92 5.32
N ALA A 45 -17.35 -33.26 4.24
CA ALA A 45 -17.39 -33.87 2.91
C ALA A 45 -16.51 -35.11 2.81
N LEU A 46 -15.31 -35.04 3.39
CA LEU A 46 -14.39 -36.17 3.41
C LEU A 46 -14.94 -37.34 4.23
N GLU A 47 -15.90 -37.15 5.14
CA GLU A 47 -16.58 -38.29 5.78
C GLU A 47 -17.45 -39.05 4.77
N GLU A 48 -18.26 -38.33 3.98
CA GLU A 48 -19.31 -38.88 3.11
C GLU A 48 -18.83 -39.30 1.71
N HIS A 49 -17.73 -38.71 1.23
CA HIS A 49 -17.22 -38.87 -0.13
C HIS A 49 -15.82 -39.50 -0.17
N GLU A 50 -15.46 -40.07 -1.31
CA GLU A 50 -14.14 -40.67 -1.53
C GLU A 50 -13.14 -39.67 -2.09
N ARG A 51 -13.61 -38.77 -2.96
CA ARG A 51 -12.80 -37.73 -3.57
C ARG A 51 -13.53 -36.39 -3.49
N CYS A 52 -12.85 -35.36 -3.00
CA CYS A 52 -13.41 -34.04 -2.79
C CYS A 52 -12.54 -32.98 -3.46
N VAL A 53 -13.15 -32.06 -4.19
CA VAL A 53 -12.50 -30.89 -4.78
C VAL A 53 -13.13 -29.64 -4.19
N PHE A 54 -12.30 -28.80 -3.58
CA PHE A 54 -12.74 -27.59 -2.91
C PHE A 54 -12.08 -26.36 -3.48
N ILE A 55 -12.85 -25.29 -3.70
CA ILE A 55 -12.31 -23.95 -3.86
C ILE A 55 -12.34 -23.26 -2.49
N LEU A 56 -11.18 -22.85 -1.99
CA LEU A 56 -11.01 -22.31 -0.64
C LEU A 56 -10.02 -21.14 -0.65
N PRO A 57 -10.04 -20.25 0.36
CA PRO A 57 -9.03 -19.18 0.44
C PRO A 57 -7.63 -19.78 0.67
N ASN A 58 -6.59 -19.13 0.13
CA ASN A 58 -5.19 -19.54 0.31
C ASN A 58 -4.75 -19.64 1.78
N SER A 59 -5.50 -19.05 2.72
CA SER A 59 -5.24 -19.14 4.16
C SER A 59 -5.24 -20.58 4.68
N ILE A 60 -6.01 -21.50 4.09
CA ILE A 60 -6.05 -22.90 4.54
C ILE A 60 -4.68 -23.59 4.45
N ALA A 61 -3.87 -23.19 3.46
CA ALA A 61 -2.56 -23.75 3.20
C ALA A 61 -1.47 -23.30 4.19
N GLN A 62 -1.66 -22.14 4.84
CA GLN A 62 -0.61 -21.45 5.62
C GLN A 62 -1.06 -20.94 6.99
N SER A 63 -2.28 -21.25 7.42
CA SER A 63 -2.79 -20.77 8.70
C SER A 63 -1.91 -21.20 9.87
N ASN A 64 -1.76 -20.26 10.81
CA ASN A 64 -0.98 -20.39 12.05
C ASN A 64 -1.85 -20.75 13.26
N LEU A 65 -3.16 -20.93 13.09
CA LEU A 65 -4.02 -21.43 14.17
C LEU A 65 -3.66 -22.89 14.48
N LYS A 66 -3.44 -23.19 15.75
CA LYS A 66 -2.95 -24.50 16.21
C LYS A 66 -3.88 -25.64 15.78
N GLU A 67 -5.19 -25.42 15.86
CA GLU A 67 -6.22 -26.37 15.47
C GLU A 67 -6.17 -26.69 13.97
N GLU A 68 -6.00 -25.66 13.14
CA GLU A 68 -5.91 -25.83 11.67
C GLU A 68 -4.58 -26.45 11.24
N GLN A 69 -3.48 -26.12 11.94
CA GLN A 69 -2.19 -26.78 11.74
C GLN A 69 -2.25 -28.27 12.03
N GLU A 70 -2.91 -28.66 13.13
CA GLU A 70 -3.08 -30.06 13.51
C GLU A 70 -3.94 -30.83 12.50
N ILE A 71 -5.05 -30.24 12.04
CA ILE A 71 -5.89 -30.85 11.00
C ILE A 71 -5.10 -31.04 9.71
N ARG A 72 -4.38 -30.00 9.26
CA ARG A 72 -3.56 -30.05 8.04
C ARG A 72 -2.49 -31.13 8.13
N LYS A 73 -1.79 -31.21 9.27
CA LYS A 73 -0.82 -32.27 9.57
C LYS A 73 -1.47 -33.65 9.46
N ASN A 74 -2.61 -33.88 10.09
CA ASN A 74 -3.28 -35.18 10.09
C ASN A 74 -3.78 -35.59 8.69
N LEU A 75 -4.26 -34.63 7.88
CA LEU A 75 -4.63 -34.88 6.48
C LEU A 75 -3.42 -35.27 5.62
N ILE A 76 -2.27 -34.63 5.83
CA ILE A 76 -1.01 -34.92 5.12
C ILE A 76 -0.46 -36.28 5.53
N GLU A 77 -0.36 -36.55 6.83
CA GLU A 77 0.18 -37.81 7.36
C GLU A 77 -0.67 -39.03 6.98
N LYS A 78 -1.99 -38.85 6.84
CA LYS A 78 -2.88 -39.88 6.31
C LYS A 78 -2.86 -39.99 4.77
N ASN A 79 -2.01 -39.21 4.10
CA ASN A 79 -1.85 -39.16 2.64
C ASN A 79 -3.17 -38.90 1.89
N LEU A 80 -4.03 -38.02 2.40
CA LEU A 80 -5.36 -37.78 1.81
C LEU A 80 -5.40 -36.64 0.81
N ILE A 81 -4.41 -35.73 0.84
CA ILE A 81 -4.34 -34.58 -0.07
C ILE A 81 -3.66 -35.03 -1.36
N GLU A 82 -4.36 -34.95 -2.48
CA GLU A 82 -3.83 -35.33 -3.79
C GLU A 82 -3.10 -34.17 -4.46
N ALA A 83 -3.68 -32.97 -4.39
CA ALA A 83 -3.11 -31.77 -4.97
C ALA A 83 -3.61 -30.49 -4.26
N VAL A 84 -2.77 -29.45 -4.28
CA VAL A 84 -3.12 -28.08 -3.90
C VAL A 84 -2.69 -27.14 -5.01
N ILE A 85 -3.65 -26.45 -5.63
CA ILE A 85 -3.42 -25.54 -6.74
C ILE A 85 -3.69 -24.12 -6.26
N GLN A 86 -2.64 -23.32 -6.05
CA GLN A 86 -2.78 -21.91 -5.70
C GLN A 86 -3.08 -21.10 -6.96
N LEU A 87 -4.23 -20.45 -6.98
CA LEU A 87 -4.74 -19.73 -8.15
C LEU A 87 -4.39 -18.23 -8.08
N PRO A 88 -4.43 -17.53 -9.22
CA PRO A 88 -4.36 -16.07 -9.25
C PRO A 88 -5.39 -15.42 -8.31
N ASP A 89 -5.07 -14.23 -7.82
CA ASP A 89 -6.03 -13.37 -7.13
C ASP A 89 -7.00 -12.71 -8.13
N ASN A 90 -7.98 -11.94 -7.66
CA ASN A 90 -8.93 -11.19 -8.53
C ASN A 90 -9.58 -12.04 -9.65
N MET A 91 -9.87 -13.32 -9.36
CA MET A 91 -10.62 -14.21 -10.25
C MET A 91 -12.14 -14.14 -10.00
N PHE A 92 -12.55 -13.88 -8.75
CA PHE A 92 -13.96 -13.89 -8.35
C PHE A 92 -14.64 -12.52 -8.52
N GLU A 93 -15.95 -12.52 -8.67
CA GLU A 93 -16.73 -11.28 -8.79
C GLU A 93 -16.92 -10.58 -7.43
N SER A 94 -17.06 -11.37 -6.37
CA SER A 94 -17.39 -10.93 -5.01
C SER A 94 -16.18 -10.61 -4.13
N THR A 95 -14.98 -11.06 -4.53
CA THR A 95 -13.76 -10.88 -3.75
C THR A 95 -12.53 -10.92 -4.64
N ASP A 96 -11.52 -10.14 -4.27
CA ASP A 96 -10.25 -10.08 -4.98
C ASP A 96 -9.17 -10.97 -4.33
N ILE A 97 -9.51 -11.73 -3.28
CA ILE A 97 -8.53 -12.60 -2.59
C ILE A 97 -8.03 -13.74 -3.49
N GLY A 98 -6.79 -14.18 -3.25
CA GLY A 98 -6.27 -15.42 -3.81
C GLY A 98 -6.91 -16.65 -3.15
N VAL A 99 -7.30 -17.61 -3.99
CA VAL A 99 -7.87 -18.90 -3.58
C VAL A 99 -6.97 -20.05 -4.00
N CYS A 100 -7.23 -21.24 -3.49
CA CYS A 100 -6.66 -22.48 -3.96
C CYS A 100 -7.76 -23.51 -4.26
N ILE A 101 -7.45 -24.43 -5.18
CA ILE A 101 -8.18 -25.68 -5.32
C ILE A 101 -7.47 -26.74 -4.45
N LEU A 102 -8.20 -27.31 -3.50
CA LEU A 102 -7.75 -28.44 -2.68
C LEU A 102 -8.41 -29.72 -3.18
N ILE A 103 -7.62 -30.70 -3.58
CA ILE A 103 -8.10 -32.01 -4.00
C ILE A 103 -7.72 -33.03 -2.93
N LEU A 104 -8.73 -33.74 -2.39
CA LEU A 104 -8.55 -34.86 -1.48
C LEU A 104 -9.06 -36.15 -2.12
N ASP A 105 -8.35 -37.25 -1.93
CA ASP A 105 -8.74 -38.57 -2.42
C ASP A 105 -8.36 -39.66 -1.41
N LYS A 106 -9.35 -40.37 -0.86
CA LYS A 106 -9.14 -41.51 0.06
C LYS A 106 -8.50 -42.71 -0.62
N ASN A 107 -8.65 -42.81 -1.93
CA ASN A 107 -8.11 -43.90 -2.74
C ASN A 107 -6.78 -43.51 -3.40
N LYS A 108 -6.16 -42.41 -2.96
CA LYS A 108 -4.85 -41.97 -3.44
C LYS A 108 -3.80 -43.07 -3.22
N THR A 109 -3.22 -43.53 -4.32
CA THR A 109 -2.14 -44.54 -4.30
C THR A 109 -0.75 -43.92 -4.39
N THR A 110 -0.65 -42.64 -4.75
CA THR A 110 0.64 -41.96 -4.87
C THR A 110 1.17 -41.55 -3.50
N ALA A 111 2.49 -41.63 -3.31
CA ALA A 111 3.15 -41.21 -2.07
C ALA A 111 3.39 -39.68 -1.97
N THR A 112 3.07 -38.94 -3.03
CA THR A 112 3.34 -37.51 -3.16
C THR A 112 2.05 -36.70 -3.29
N THR A 113 2.06 -35.49 -2.75
CA THR A 113 1.02 -34.47 -2.99
C THR A 113 1.53 -33.48 -4.01
N GLU A 114 0.74 -33.19 -5.05
CA GLU A 114 1.14 -32.21 -6.06
C GLU A 114 0.85 -30.79 -5.54
N ILE A 115 1.90 -29.98 -5.36
CA ILE A 115 1.74 -28.55 -5.06
C ILE A 115 1.93 -27.78 -6.35
N VAL A 116 0.98 -26.92 -6.70
CA VAL A 116 0.95 -26.15 -7.96
C VAL A 116 0.82 -24.67 -7.65
N ASP A 117 1.71 -23.85 -8.20
CA ASP A 117 1.69 -22.38 -8.12
C ASP A 117 1.24 -21.74 -9.42
N ALA A 118 -0.07 -21.62 -9.61
CA ALA A 118 -0.65 -20.98 -10.79
C ALA A 118 -0.88 -19.47 -10.59
N ARG A 119 -0.37 -18.85 -9.51
CA ARG A 119 -0.70 -17.45 -9.16
C ARG A 119 -0.29 -16.43 -10.23
N GLU A 120 0.81 -16.68 -10.92
CA GLU A 120 1.33 -15.86 -12.02
C GLU A 120 0.92 -16.39 -13.41
N LYS A 121 0.05 -17.40 -13.47
CA LYS A 121 -0.46 -17.98 -14.72
C LYS A 121 -1.86 -17.42 -15.01
N TYR A 122 -1.93 -16.22 -15.59
CA TYR A 122 -3.22 -15.61 -15.90
C TYR A 122 -3.13 -14.66 -17.09
N ASP A 123 -4.28 -14.49 -17.74
CA ASP A 123 -4.55 -13.34 -18.58
C ASP A 123 -5.58 -12.42 -17.92
N ILE A 124 -5.59 -11.17 -18.37
CA ILE A 124 -6.51 -10.15 -17.88
C ILE A 124 -7.64 -9.99 -18.89
N VAL A 125 -8.86 -10.32 -18.47
CA VAL A 125 -10.09 -10.11 -19.26
C VAL A 125 -10.90 -8.98 -18.62
N SER A 126 -11.37 -8.05 -19.46
CA SER A 126 -12.30 -7.00 -19.05
C SER A 126 -13.74 -7.51 -19.16
N ARG A 127 -14.49 -7.45 -18.07
CA ARG A 127 -15.91 -7.82 -18.03
C ARG A 127 -16.76 -6.62 -17.62
N GLU A 128 -17.91 -6.49 -18.27
CA GLU A 128 -18.91 -5.48 -17.93
C GLU A 128 -19.86 -6.02 -16.86
N GLN A 129 -19.97 -5.31 -15.73
CA GLN A 129 -20.85 -5.66 -14.62
C GLN A 129 -21.81 -4.50 -14.33
N LYS A 130 -23.12 -4.79 -14.32
CA LYS A 130 -24.12 -3.83 -13.83
C LYS A 130 -24.09 -3.77 -12.31
N GLY A 131 -24.25 -2.58 -11.72
CA GLY A 131 -24.38 -2.47 -10.26
C GLY A 131 -25.56 -3.30 -9.74
N GLN A 132 -25.32 -4.20 -8.79
CA GLN A 132 -26.38 -5.07 -8.24
C GLN A 132 -27.08 -4.46 -7.01
N TYR A 133 -26.46 -3.48 -6.34
CA TYR A 133 -26.94 -2.91 -5.07
C TYR A 133 -26.91 -1.38 -5.10
N GLY A 134 -27.95 -0.73 -4.56
CA GLY A 134 -28.12 0.72 -4.50
C GLY A 134 -29.40 1.22 -5.16
N GLY A 135 -29.56 2.56 -5.25
CA GLY A 135 -30.71 3.19 -5.94
C GLY A 135 -30.67 3.02 -7.47
N LYS A 136 -31.72 3.47 -8.17
CA LYS A 136 -31.87 3.34 -9.64
C LYS A 136 -30.68 3.85 -10.47
N ALA A 137 -29.92 4.82 -9.94
CA ALA A 137 -28.70 5.33 -10.58
C ALA A 137 -27.51 4.36 -10.51
N HIS A 138 -27.41 3.52 -9.47
CA HIS A 138 -26.35 2.52 -9.32
C HIS A 138 -26.63 1.26 -10.13
N THR A 139 -27.90 0.85 -10.22
CA THR A 139 -28.30 -0.35 -10.95
C THR A 139 -28.25 -0.20 -12.48
N ASN A 140 -28.32 1.03 -12.98
CA ASN A 140 -28.19 1.35 -14.41
C ASN A 140 -26.75 1.59 -14.88
N ARG A 141 -25.75 1.61 -13.98
CA ARG A 141 -24.35 1.89 -14.34
C ARG A 141 -23.59 0.59 -14.63
N THR A 142 -22.99 0.51 -15.82
CA THR A 142 -22.08 -0.58 -16.19
C THR A 142 -20.66 -0.21 -15.78
N TYR A 143 -20.04 -1.05 -14.95
CA TYR A 143 -18.65 -0.94 -14.57
C TYR A 143 -17.82 -1.95 -15.38
N LYS A 144 -16.71 -1.51 -15.96
CA LYS A 144 -15.70 -2.42 -16.53
C LYS A 144 -14.76 -2.85 -15.42
N LYS A 145 -14.75 -4.15 -15.10
CA LYS A 145 -13.81 -4.73 -14.15
C LYS A 145 -12.85 -5.66 -14.88
N SER A 146 -11.56 -5.52 -14.61
CA SER A 146 -10.55 -6.49 -15.02
C SER A 146 -10.57 -7.69 -14.08
N ARG A 147 -10.52 -8.88 -14.66
CA ARG A 147 -10.48 -10.15 -13.94
C ARG A 147 -9.35 -11.00 -14.49
N LYS A 148 -8.66 -11.70 -13.59
CA LYS A 148 -7.66 -12.70 -13.97
C LYS A 148 -8.40 -13.99 -14.35
N VAL A 149 -7.99 -14.60 -15.46
CA VAL A 149 -8.51 -15.89 -15.93
C VAL A 149 -7.36 -16.82 -16.26
N LEU A 150 -7.56 -18.10 -15.96
CA LEU A 150 -6.68 -19.16 -16.42
C LEU A 150 -6.98 -19.49 -17.87
N GLN A 151 -5.92 -19.68 -18.66
CA GLN A 151 -6.02 -20.17 -20.02
C GLN A 151 -6.18 -21.69 -20.05
N ASP A 152 -6.81 -22.21 -21.09
CA ASP A 152 -7.12 -23.64 -21.22
C ASP A 152 -5.84 -24.50 -21.28
N ASP A 153 -4.78 -24.01 -21.92
CA ASP A 153 -3.47 -24.68 -21.99
C ASP A 153 -2.83 -24.84 -20.60
N VAL A 154 -2.92 -23.81 -19.75
CA VAL A 154 -2.47 -23.87 -18.36
C VAL A 154 -3.29 -24.89 -17.57
N ILE A 155 -4.61 -24.94 -17.78
CA ILE A 155 -5.47 -25.92 -17.11
C ILE A 155 -5.09 -27.35 -17.50
N GLU A 156 -4.86 -27.61 -18.79
CA GLU A 156 -4.40 -28.90 -19.29
C GLU A 156 -3.03 -29.27 -18.72
N GLU A 157 -2.09 -28.32 -18.65
CA GLU A 157 -0.77 -28.53 -18.06
C GLU A 157 -0.86 -28.89 -16.57
N ILE A 158 -1.72 -28.20 -15.80
CA ILE A 158 -1.96 -28.50 -14.38
C ILE A 158 -2.50 -29.93 -14.22
N ILE A 159 -3.48 -30.33 -15.06
CA ILE A 159 -4.06 -31.67 -15.02
C ILE A 159 -2.98 -32.72 -15.30
N LEU A 160 -2.14 -32.50 -16.32
CA LEU A 160 -1.03 -33.39 -16.65
C LEU A 160 -0.02 -33.49 -15.50
N CYS A 161 0.31 -32.38 -14.86
CA CYS A 161 1.21 -32.39 -13.71
C CYS A 161 0.68 -33.25 -12.55
N ILE A 162 -0.62 -33.16 -12.25
CA ILE A 162 -1.26 -33.96 -11.19
C ILE A 162 -1.33 -35.44 -11.57
N GLN A 163 -1.65 -35.76 -12.83
CA GLN A 163 -1.77 -37.14 -13.30
C GLN A 163 -0.41 -37.85 -13.36
N GLU A 164 0.61 -37.19 -13.90
CA GLU A 164 1.94 -37.75 -14.11
C GLU A 164 2.91 -37.51 -12.95
N ARG A 165 2.54 -36.72 -11.94
CA ARG A 165 3.42 -36.26 -10.85
C ARG A 165 4.68 -35.59 -11.38
N ARG A 166 4.48 -34.73 -12.40
CA ARG A 166 5.55 -34.09 -13.14
C ARG A 166 6.00 -32.82 -12.43
N LYS A 167 7.29 -32.74 -12.14
CA LYS A 167 7.92 -31.48 -11.72
C LYS A 167 8.04 -30.54 -12.91
N THR A 168 7.53 -29.32 -12.78
CA THR A 168 7.69 -28.22 -13.75
C THR A 168 8.20 -26.96 -13.04
N SER A 169 8.19 -25.81 -13.70
CA SER A 169 8.57 -24.54 -13.07
C SER A 169 7.53 -24.05 -12.04
N PHE A 170 6.32 -24.60 -12.07
CA PHE A 170 5.21 -24.16 -11.21
C PHE A 170 4.42 -25.34 -10.60
N SER A 171 4.90 -26.58 -10.76
CA SER A 171 4.34 -27.78 -10.16
C SER A 171 5.44 -28.61 -9.54
N MET A 172 5.22 -29.14 -8.34
CA MET A 172 6.18 -30.00 -7.67
C MET A 172 5.48 -31.09 -6.86
N PRO A 173 5.83 -32.38 -7.07
CA PRO A 173 5.39 -33.47 -6.20
C PRO A 173 6.17 -33.44 -4.89
N ILE A 174 5.47 -33.33 -3.77
CA ILE A 174 6.07 -33.23 -2.43
C ILE A 174 5.76 -34.49 -1.62
N THR A 175 6.77 -35.08 -0.97
CA THR A 175 6.61 -36.24 -0.09
C THR A 175 6.20 -35.82 1.33
N ILE A 176 5.69 -36.77 2.12
CA ILE A 176 5.32 -36.53 3.52
C ILE A 176 6.53 -36.08 4.35
N GLU A 177 7.71 -36.63 4.10
CA GLU A 177 8.95 -36.23 4.79
C GLU A 177 9.27 -34.75 4.55
N MET A 178 9.15 -34.28 3.31
CA MET A 178 9.34 -32.86 2.98
C MET A 178 8.30 -31.96 3.67
N PHE A 179 7.05 -32.43 3.82
CA PHE A 179 6.05 -31.70 4.60
C PHE A 179 6.44 -31.61 6.08
N ARG A 180 7.00 -32.67 6.68
CA ARG A 180 7.48 -32.65 8.07
C ARG A 180 8.54 -31.57 8.28
N ASP A 181 9.52 -31.49 7.38
CA ASP A 181 10.61 -30.49 7.44
C ASP A 181 10.08 -29.05 7.32
N LYS A 182 9.02 -28.85 6.52
CA LYS A 182 8.39 -27.54 6.30
C LYS A 182 7.19 -27.28 7.22
N LYS A 183 7.07 -28.01 8.33
CA LYS A 183 6.01 -27.83 9.34
C LYS A 183 4.59 -27.93 8.75
N TYR A 184 4.39 -28.85 7.81
CA TYR A 184 3.10 -29.17 7.20
C TYR A 184 2.42 -27.97 6.50
N THR A 185 3.19 -27.02 5.97
CA THR A 185 2.63 -25.97 5.10
C THR A 185 2.21 -26.57 3.75
N LEU A 186 1.12 -26.09 3.16
CA LEU A 186 0.73 -26.45 1.78
C LEU A 186 0.98 -25.29 0.81
N SER A 187 1.67 -24.23 1.25
CA SER A 187 1.95 -23.06 0.40
C SER A 187 3.05 -23.39 -0.61
N ALA A 188 2.83 -23.09 -1.89
CA ALA A 188 3.81 -23.38 -2.94
C ALA A 188 5.12 -22.61 -2.77
N ALA A 189 5.06 -21.40 -2.20
CA ALA A 189 6.22 -20.58 -1.87
C ALA A 189 7.21 -21.26 -0.89
N ALA A 190 6.80 -22.31 -0.17
CA ALA A 190 7.70 -23.06 0.72
C ALA A 190 8.53 -24.13 -0.02
N TYR A 191 8.13 -24.47 -1.25
CA TYR A 191 8.66 -25.58 -2.05
C TYR A 191 9.28 -25.14 -3.36
N MET A 192 8.81 -24.04 -3.92
CA MET A 192 9.27 -23.48 -5.19
C MET A 192 10.02 -22.19 -4.93
N ASP A 193 11.17 -22.03 -5.57
CA ASP A 193 11.92 -20.78 -5.54
C ASP A 193 11.11 -19.72 -6.28
N CYS A 194 10.50 -18.81 -5.53
CA CYS A 194 9.94 -17.59 -6.08
C CYS A 194 11.12 -16.81 -6.67
N GLN A 195 11.21 -16.72 -8.01
CA GLN A 195 12.19 -15.84 -8.63
C GLN A 195 11.78 -14.41 -8.29
N MET A 196 12.32 -13.88 -7.20
CA MET A 196 12.29 -12.45 -6.97
C MET A 196 13.17 -11.84 -8.05
N GLU A 197 12.56 -11.21 -9.05
CA GLU A 197 13.32 -10.40 -9.99
C GLU A 197 14.09 -9.36 -9.18
N GLU A 198 15.41 -9.43 -9.27
CA GLU A 198 16.30 -8.49 -8.60
C GLU A 198 16.09 -7.12 -9.26
N VAL A 199 15.30 -6.26 -8.60
CA VAL A 199 15.03 -4.91 -9.10
C VAL A 199 16.35 -4.16 -9.10
N LYS A 200 16.93 -3.96 -10.29
CA LYS A 200 18.15 -3.18 -10.45
C LYS A 200 17.91 -1.77 -9.91
N HIS A 201 18.61 -1.42 -8.85
CA HIS A 201 18.61 -0.08 -8.28
C HIS A 201 20.05 0.45 -8.18
N ARG A 202 20.18 1.78 -8.17
CA ARG A 202 21.45 2.48 -7.89
C ARG A 202 21.89 2.23 -6.45
N ALA A 203 23.17 2.43 -6.15
CA ALA A 203 23.71 2.23 -4.80
C ALA A 203 22.99 3.11 -3.77
N TYR A 204 22.69 2.55 -2.59
CA TYR A 204 21.96 3.26 -1.54
C TYR A 204 22.65 4.56 -1.13
N GLY A 205 23.98 4.55 -1.04
CA GLY A 205 24.77 5.75 -0.71
C GLY A 205 24.54 6.90 -1.69
N ASP A 206 24.40 6.62 -2.98
CA ASP A 206 24.13 7.66 -3.97
C ASP A 206 22.71 8.21 -3.79
N ILE A 207 21.73 7.36 -3.52
CA ILE A 207 20.32 7.78 -3.28
C ILE A 207 20.28 8.72 -2.07
N VAL A 208 20.94 8.35 -0.99
CA VAL A 208 21.00 9.13 0.25
C VAL A 208 21.68 10.49 0.03
N LYS A 209 22.79 10.52 -0.72
CA LYS A 209 23.46 11.78 -1.09
C LYS A 209 22.54 12.73 -1.83
N ASP A 210 21.76 12.24 -2.79
CA ASP A 210 20.80 13.07 -3.52
C ASP A 210 19.67 13.58 -2.63
N ILE A 211 19.13 12.75 -1.73
CA ILE A 211 18.12 13.17 -0.77
C ILE A 211 18.68 14.28 0.14
N ASN A 212 19.89 14.10 0.64
CA ASN A 212 20.56 15.08 1.50
C ASN A 212 20.87 16.38 0.76
N ARG A 213 21.27 16.33 -0.52
CA ARG A 213 21.44 17.51 -1.37
C ARG A 213 20.14 18.31 -1.47
N ILE A 214 19.02 17.64 -1.77
CA ILE A 214 17.70 18.28 -1.85
C ILE A 214 17.29 18.86 -0.50
N MET A 215 17.55 18.15 0.59
CA MET A 215 17.19 18.64 1.93
C MET A 215 18.01 19.87 2.33
N ASN A 216 19.31 19.87 2.05
CA ASN A 216 20.19 21.01 2.29
C ASN A 216 19.74 22.24 1.48
N GLU A 217 19.33 22.05 0.24
CA GLU A 217 18.80 23.13 -0.61
C GLU A 217 17.50 23.71 -0.03
N LYS A 218 16.58 22.85 0.45
CA LYS A 218 15.38 23.31 1.16
C LYS A 218 15.74 24.08 2.43
N ASN A 219 16.62 23.52 3.26
CA ASN A 219 17.05 24.11 4.52
C ASN A 219 17.83 25.40 4.35
N ALA A 220 18.37 25.70 3.16
CA ALA A 220 19.11 26.93 2.89
C ALA A 220 18.25 28.19 3.10
N CYS A 221 16.94 28.12 2.86
CA CYS A 221 15.99 29.19 3.15
C CYS A 221 14.92 28.71 4.12
N LYS A 222 14.92 29.26 5.33
CA LYS A 222 13.91 28.96 6.34
C LYS A 222 12.77 29.98 6.32
N LEU A 223 11.54 29.51 6.19
CA LEU A 223 10.34 30.32 6.36
C LEU A 223 9.79 30.16 7.78
N THR A 224 9.65 31.27 8.49
CA THR A 224 8.91 31.37 9.76
C THR A 224 7.66 32.21 9.52
N ILE A 225 6.47 31.66 9.76
CA ILE A 225 5.21 32.35 9.47
C ILE A 225 4.14 32.14 10.54
N ASN A 226 3.36 33.18 10.83
CA ASN A 226 2.21 33.11 11.72
C ASN A 226 1.21 32.05 11.25
N GLU A 227 0.67 31.25 12.19
CA GLU A 227 -0.23 30.14 11.86
C GLU A 227 -1.50 30.55 11.10
N THR A 228 -2.10 31.69 11.45
CA THR A 228 -3.31 32.19 10.77
C THR A 228 -2.98 32.63 9.35
N LEU A 229 -1.89 33.39 9.17
CA LEU A 229 -1.43 33.83 7.85
C LEU A 229 -1.07 32.63 6.97
N ALA A 230 -0.38 31.64 7.52
CA ALA A 230 -0.04 30.41 6.81
C ALA A 230 -1.28 29.70 6.27
N LYS A 231 -2.33 29.56 7.09
CA LYS A 231 -3.60 28.95 6.66
C LYS A 231 -4.28 29.76 5.56
N THR A 232 -4.30 31.09 5.67
CA THR A 232 -4.86 31.98 4.63
C THR A 232 -4.11 31.86 3.30
N LEU A 233 -2.79 31.68 3.34
CA LEU A 233 -1.96 31.46 2.16
C LEU A 233 -1.97 30.00 1.65
N GLY A 234 -2.79 29.12 2.26
CA GLY A 234 -2.97 27.74 1.82
C GLY A 234 -1.91 26.74 2.29
N PHE A 235 -1.12 27.07 3.32
CA PHE A 235 -0.16 26.13 3.90
C PHE A 235 -0.86 25.08 4.77
N ASP A 236 -0.57 23.80 4.51
CA ASP A 236 -0.94 22.69 5.38
C ASP A 236 0.07 22.55 6.54
N LEU A 237 -0.25 23.16 7.68
CA LEU A 237 0.62 23.16 8.86
C LEU A 237 0.86 21.76 9.44
N GLU A 238 -0.05 20.80 9.28
CA GLU A 238 0.12 19.44 9.78
C GLU A 238 1.16 18.69 8.94
N LEU A 239 1.14 18.89 7.62
CA LEU A 239 2.14 18.33 6.71
C LEU A 239 3.57 18.84 7.03
N TYR A 240 3.73 20.12 7.36
CA TYR A 240 5.05 20.67 7.69
C TYR A 240 5.52 20.30 9.09
N LYS A 241 4.61 20.13 10.06
CA LYS A 241 4.95 19.69 11.43
C LYS A 241 5.31 18.19 11.47
N SER A 242 4.65 17.35 10.67
CA SER A 242 4.87 15.88 10.66
C SER A 242 6.21 15.46 10.05
N LYS A 243 6.76 16.24 9.10
CA LYS A 243 8.09 15.99 8.48
C LYS A 243 9.28 16.16 9.43
N GLY A 244 9.06 16.69 10.65
CA GLY A 244 10.07 16.78 11.70
C GLY A 244 10.12 15.56 12.63
N SER A 245 9.29 14.54 12.40
CA SER A 245 9.23 13.32 13.23
C SER A 245 10.47 12.45 13.04
N ASN A 246 10.87 11.78 14.12
CA ASN A 246 12.18 11.18 14.33
C ASN A 246 12.39 9.93 13.46
N ASN A 247 13.16 10.04 12.38
CA ASN A 247 13.57 8.93 11.51
C ASN A 247 14.65 8.04 12.12
N LYS A 248 14.66 7.85 13.45
CA LYS A 248 15.75 7.18 14.16
C LYS A 248 15.97 5.75 13.68
N SER A 249 14.89 4.98 13.52
CA SER A 249 14.94 3.61 13.00
C SER A 249 15.45 3.54 11.56
N LEU A 250 15.07 4.50 10.72
CA LEU A 250 15.51 4.58 9.33
C LEU A 250 17.00 4.96 9.25
N ASN A 251 17.45 5.94 10.03
CA ASN A 251 18.87 6.31 10.10
C ASN A 251 19.73 5.15 10.62
N GLU A 252 19.26 4.42 11.64
CA GLU A 252 19.94 3.20 12.12
C GLU A 252 20.09 2.13 11.02
N LEU A 253 19.08 1.97 10.15
CA LEU A 253 19.16 1.08 8.99
C LEU A 253 20.15 1.59 7.95
N LEU A 254 20.12 2.88 7.62
CA LEU A 254 21.02 3.52 6.66
C LEU A 254 22.49 3.38 7.07
N ILE A 255 22.80 3.58 8.35
CA ILE A 255 24.14 3.37 8.90
C ILE A 255 24.60 1.92 8.73
N LYS A 256 23.71 0.95 9.00
CA LYS A 256 24.01 -0.48 8.79
C LYS A 256 24.26 -0.83 7.31
N LEU A 257 23.66 -0.06 6.39
CA LEU A 257 23.88 -0.17 4.96
C LEU A 257 25.12 0.60 4.46
N GLY A 258 25.90 1.21 5.38
CA GLY A 258 27.11 1.95 5.04
C GLY A 258 26.86 3.32 4.41
N THR A 259 25.69 3.93 4.64
CA THR A 259 25.35 5.25 4.11
C THR A 259 25.29 6.31 5.20
N ASP A 260 25.30 7.58 4.79
CA ASP A 260 25.12 8.72 5.70
C ASP A 260 23.70 8.77 6.30
N GLU A 261 23.53 9.50 7.39
CA GLU A 261 22.22 9.81 7.95
C GLU A 261 21.45 10.81 7.08
N LEU A 262 20.12 10.77 7.16
CA LEU A 262 19.28 11.77 6.51
C LEU A 262 19.32 13.10 7.24
N VAL A 263 19.58 14.18 6.51
CA VAL A 263 19.50 15.54 7.03
C VAL A 263 18.06 15.84 7.47
N LYS A 264 17.90 16.41 8.67
CA LYS A 264 16.60 16.78 9.22
C LYS A 264 16.03 18.02 8.50
N ALA A 265 14.72 18.02 8.26
CA ALA A 265 14.02 19.20 7.76
C ALA A 265 13.99 20.33 8.81
N ASP A 266 14.48 21.52 8.44
CA ASP A 266 14.46 22.76 9.24
C ASP A 266 14.12 24.01 8.39
N TYR A 267 13.52 23.81 7.22
CA TYR A 267 13.18 24.90 6.29
C TYR A 267 11.85 25.60 6.59
N PHE A 268 11.06 25.12 7.55
CA PHE A 268 9.75 25.70 7.89
C PHE A 268 9.50 25.68 9.40
N SER A 269 8.97 26.79 9.92
CA SER A 269 8.43 26.85 11.28
C SER A 269 7.20 27.74 11.35
N SER A 270 6.26 27.38 12.21
CA SER A 270 5.11 28.23 12.52
C SER A 270 5.32 29.00 13.82
N THR A 271 4.74 30.19 13.90
CA THR A 271 4.82 31.09 15.07
C THR A 271 3.41 31.55 15.46
N LYS A 272 3.22 31.92 16.73
CA LYS A 272 1.98 32.52 17.24
C LYS A 272 2.01 34.05 17.20
N ASN A 273 3.16 34.65 16.93
CA ASN A 273 3.31 36.10 16.89
C ASN A 273 2.48 36.67 15.75
N ARG A 274 1.69 37.71 16.04
CA ARG A 274 0.80 38.33 15.06
C ARG A 274 1.63 39.03 13.97
N ASN A 275 1.21 38.88 12.72
CA ASN A 275 1.82 39.51 11.54
C ASN A 275 3.28 39.09 11.26
N GLU A 276 3.79 38.00 11.86
CA GLU A 276 5.15 37.53 11.60
C GLU A 276 5.21 36.70 10.31
N MET A 277 6.07 37.12 9.38
CA MET A 277 6.53 36.34 8.24
C MET A 277 7.99 36.68 7.97
N LYS A 278 8.88 35.70 8.05
CA LYS A 278 10.33 35.87 7.95
C LYS A 278 10.92 34.80 7.05
N PHE A 279 11.72 35.22 6.08
CA PHE A 279 12.59 34.32 5.34
C PHE A 279 14.03 34.52 5.82
N GLU A 280 14.71 33.42 6.13
CA GLU A 280 16.07 33.42 6.67
C GLU A 280 17.00 32.61 5.80
N ASN A 281 18.10 33.20 5.35
CA ASN A 281 19.18 32.43 4.74
C ASN A 281 19.95 31.69 5.84
N LYS A 282 19.91 30.37 5.83
CA LYS A 282 20.57 29.50 6.81
C LYS A 282 21.89 28.93 6.31
N SER A 283 22.19 29.09 5.02
CA SER A 283 23.47 28.70 4.43
C SER A 283 24.49 29.83 4.58
N LYS A 284 25.73 29.49 4.95
CA LYS A 284 26.83 30.46 5.06
C LYS A 284 27.48 30.76 3.72
N ASP A 285 27.55 29.76 2.86
CA ASP A 285 28.35 29.80 1.64
C ASP A 285 27.54 30.28 0.43
N ASN A 286 26.21 30.13 0.48
CA ASN A 286 25.31 30.46 -0.63
C ASN A 286 24.04 31.16 -0.14
N VAL A 287 23.55 32.11 -0.94
CA VAL A 287 22.20 32.66 -0.79
C VAL A 287 21.22 31.75 -1.55
N SER A 288 20.14 31.33 -0.89
CA SER A 288 19.11 30.52 -1.55
C SER A 288 18.57 31.21 -2.80
N SER A 289 18.42 30.45 -3.90
CA SER A 289 17.85 30.92 -5.16
C SER A 289 16.45 31.54 -4.98
N ILE A 290 15.66 31.01 -4.03
CA ILE A 290 14.34 31.54 -3.66
C ILE A 290 14.46 32.96 -3.12
N LEU A 291 15.43 33.21 -2.23
CA LEU A 291 15.66 34.56 -1.68
C LEU A 291 16.09 35.54 -2.76
N ILE A 292 16.96 35.11 -3.69
CA ILE A 292 17.39 35.93 -4.83
C ILE A 292 16.16 36.33 -5.67
N MET A 293 15.27 35.38 -5.95
CA MET A 293 14.04 35.65 -6.70
C MET A 293 13.12 36.64 -5.97
N ILE A 294 12.90 36.43 -4.67
CA ILE A 294 12.08 37.34 -3.84
C ILE A 294 12.67 38.75 -3.84
N MET A 295 13.98 38.88 -3.60
CA MET A 295 14.66 40.18 -3.55
C MET A 295 14.60 40.92 -4.89
N ASN A 296 14.74 40.21 -6.01
CA ASN A 296 14.62 40.81 -7.34
C ASN A 296 13.22 41.33 -7.59
N MET A 297 12.17 40.56 -7.28
CA MET A 297 10.79 41.02 -7.42
C MET A 297 10.49 42.22 -6.51
N TRP A 298 10.94 42.17 -5.26
CA TRP A 298 10.79 43.26 -4.31
C TRP A 298 11.47 44.54 -4.80
N LYS A 299 12.72 44.46 -5.25
CA LYS A 299 13.47 45.60 -5.78
C LYS A 299 12.75 46.28 -6.95
N GLN A 300 12.23 45.49 -7.89
CA GLN A 300 11.48 46.03 -9.03
C GLN A 300 10.17 46.69 -8.60
N HIS A 301 9.45 46.08 -7.67
CA HIS A 301 8.19 46.62 -7.18
C HIS A 301 8.37 47.93 -6.42
N ILE A 302 9.38 48.04 -5.54
CA ILE A 302 9.70 49.29 -4.84
C ILE A 302 10.08 50.40 -5.83
N PHE A 303 10.90 50.08 -6.84
CA PHE A 303 11.23 51.06 -7.87
C PHE A 303 9.98 51.60 -8.58
N TYR A 304 9.04 50.72 -8.92
CA TYR A 304 7.75 51.11 -9.50
C TYR A 304 6.95 52.03 -8.56
N LEU A 305 6.82 51.67 -7.28
CA LEU A 305 6.08 52.46 -6.31
C LEU A 305 6.70 53.84 -6.08
N ASN A 306 8.03 53.93 -6.03
CA ASN A 306 8.73 55.21 -5.92
C ASN A 306 8.43 56.12 -7.12
N ASN A 307 8.31 55.56 -8.33
CA ASN A 307 7.94 56.33 -9.51
C ASN A 307 6.48 56.81 -9.45
N GLU A 308 5.56 55.97 -8.95
CA GLU A 308 4.18 56.40 -8.73
C GLU A 308 4.08 57.49 -7.67
N GLU A 309 4.78 57.35 -6.55
CA GLU A 309 4.85 58.37 -5.50
C GLU A 309 5.36 59.71 -6.07
N ASN A 310 6.48 59.69 -6.81
CA ASN A 310 7.01 60.89 -7.44
C ASN A 310 6.02 61.55 -8.42
N ARG A 311 5.24 60.75 -9.16
CA ARG A 311 4.16 61.26 -10.03
C ARG A 311 3.10 61.98 -9.21
N TYR A 312 2.61 61.36 -8.13
CA TYR A 312 1.57 61.97 -7.28
C TYR A 312 2.10 63.20 -6.53
N LEU A 313 3.37 63.22 -6.12
CA LEU A 313 3.99 64.39 -5.52
C LEU A 313 4.07 65.57 -6.51
N ALA A 314 4.37 65.31 -7.78
CA ALA A 314 4.35 66.33 -8.81
C ALA A 314 2.93 66.87 -9.07
N GLU A 315 1.94 65.99 -9.14
CA GLU A 315 0.52 66.36 -9.29
C GLU A 315 0.05 67.21 -8.11
N LEU A 316 0.37 66.80 -6.87
CA LEU A 316 0.05 67.55 -5.66
C LEU A 316 0.72 68.93 -5.67
N ARG A 317 2.01 69.00 -6.05
CA ARG A 317 2.73 70.28 -6.16
C ARG A 317 2.03 71.21 -7.15
N ASP A 318 1.66 70.71 -8.33
CA ASP A 318 1.06 71.52 -9.39
C ASP A 318 -0.35 71.99 -9.01
N ALA A 319 -1.12 71.15 -8.30
CA ALA A 319 -2.43 71.52 -7.75
C ALA A 319 -2.31 72.61 -6.66
N LEU A 320 -1.36 72.48 -5.74
CA LEU A 320 -1.14 73.45 -4.65
C LEU A 320 -0.62 74.80 -5.17
N LEU A 321 0.16 74.80 -6.26
CA LEU A 321 0.82 76.00 -6.77
C LEU A 321 -0.19 77.10 -7.15
N GLY A 322 -1.33 76.73 -7.74
CA GLY A 322 -2.38 77.68 -8.11
C GLY A 322 -3.03 78.34 -6.89
N ASP A 323 -3.31 77.56 -5.84
CA ASP A 323 -3.93 78.06 -4.62
C ASP A 323 -2.94 78.89 -3.77
N LEU A 324 -1.66 78.52 -3.74
CA LEU A 324 -0.59 79.31 -3.12
C LEU A 324 -0.39 80.66 -3.84
N MET A 325 -0.35 80.67 -5.17
CA MET A 325 -0.17 81.88 -5.97
C MET A 325 -1.38 82.83 -5.92
N SER A 326 -2.59 82.28 -5.72
CA SER A 326 -3.82 83.09 -5.56
C SER A 326 -4.04 83.61 -4.12
N GLY A 327 -3.19 83.22 -3.17
CA GLY A 327 -3.30 83.61 -1.76
C GLY A 327 -4.41 82.89 -0.99
N LYS A 328 -5.02 81.83 -1.56
CA LYS A 328 -6.04 81.02 -0.87
C LYS A 328 -5.46 80.13 0.22
N ILE A 329 -4.19 79.77 0.10
CA ILE A 329 -3.43 79.00 1.10
C ILE A 329 -2.32 79.91 1.63
N ASP A 330 -2.37 80.24 2.92
CA ASP A 330 -1.34 81.03 3.63
C ASP A 330 -0.45 80.10 4.46
N LEU A 331 0.85 80.12 4.20
CA LEU A 331 1.84 79.27 4.87
C LEU A 331 2.36 79.89 6.18
N THR A 332 1.97 81.12 6.52
CA THR A 332 2.51 81.84 7.68
C THR A 332 1.94 81.39 9.02
N GLU A 333 0.77 80.74 9.06
CA GLU A 333 0.15 80.28 10.32
C GLU A 333 0.70 78.92 10.85
N GLY A 334 1.47 78.16 10.06
CA GLY A 334 1.83 76.77 10.38
C GLY A 334 3.31 76.48 10.71
N LEU A 335 4.23 77.43 10.51
CA LEU A 335 5.69 77.18 10.62
C LEU A 335 6.29 77.42 12.01
N THR A 336 5.48 77.73 13.02
CA THR A 336 5.96 78.03 14.39
C THR A 336 6.13 76.80 15.30
N ASN A 337 5.81 75.59 14.85
CA ASN A 337 5.85 74.37 15.68
C ASN A 337 6.60 73.18 15.04
N LEU A 338 7.66 73.42 14.27
CA LEU A 338 8.57 72.37 13.78
C LEU A 338 9.99 72.55 14.31
#